data_AF-A0A0G0WWC3-F1
#
_entry.id   AF-A0A0G0WWC3-F1
#
_cell.length_a   1.000
_cell.length_b   1.000
_cell.length_c   1.000
_cell.angle_alpha   90.00
_cell.angle_beta   90.00
_cell.angle_gamma   90.00
#
_symmetry.space_group_name_H-M   'P 1'
#
loop_
_entity.id
_entity.type
_entity.pdbx_description
1 polymer ?
#
loop_
_entity_poly.entity_id
_entity_poly.type
_entity_poly.pdbx_seq_one_letter_code
_entity_poly.pdbx_strand_id
1 'polypeptide(L)'
;MIKLKQALLLLALIVLIDPQSVHAEQEFQTEYIVSYKIVPNGEALVTYDITIINRKADVVATKYTLSLKQMNIYGIIGTDNKGVMDVEVINEENITSLNATLNDPAIGENKKNNFQIIFKTKNIANKVGDVWNVNIPQIQNLELTNKYDVTLEVPVNFGPTIFVSPSPLSIKTENNNYVFFFNKNLLLDKGITSSFGEYQTLNYRLRYQLKNDTVLSNIQEIALPPGMKNRQMVQYNDIEPRPYKVRMDKDGNVLAQYKVPAKSVLEVLLTGSARLIGEQINPDFGGKKSDIPGDLIKKYTGDSKYWDVYSVDIQKIAKDLYDDKKNVSQNAQNAYDYVTKTLYYDLNAPSQELVDRRGGLAALKEPGKSACMEYTDLFISIVRAMGIPARELNGYAFNNTEANLPLSINLKGGDFLHAWPEYYDPEFGWIAVDPTWGSTSGMDYFTKLDTNHFAFVTKGLNSEYPLPAGAYRIDENEKLVEIEFSQDEKDYFTDETAYEQAKKFVTGQRPSVFQIIAIIVTAALVLLFLYVVMLKPELIRKVFVRK
;
A
#
# COMPACT_ATOMS: atom_id res chain seq x y z
N MET A 1 -68.11 -32.27 -21.47
CA MET A 1 -67.45 -30.98 -21.76
C MET A 1 -66.29 -30.85 -20.77
N ILE A 2 -65.03 -31.03 -21.18
CA ILE A 2 -64.09 -29.93 -21.56
C ILE A 2 -63.85 -29.03 -20.32
N LYS A 3 -62.69 -28.81 -19.69
CA LYS A 3 -61.23 -28.89 -19.96
C LYS A 3 -60.54 -28.79 -18.57
N LEU A 4 -59.52 -29.60 -18.23
CA LEU A 4 -58.08 -29.39 -18.46
C LEU A 4 -57.43 -28.21 -17.70
N LYS A 5 -56.54 -28.51 -16.74
CA LYS A 5 -55.15 -28.00 -16.57
C LYS A 5 -54.62 -28.45 -15.19
N GLN A 6 -53.84 -29.53 -15.14
CA GLN A 6 -52.36 -29.52 -15.12
C GLN A 6 -51.77 -28.85 -13.86
N ALA A 7 -51.36 -29.69 -12.91
CA ALA A 7 -50.25 -29.40 -12.01
C ALA A 7 -49.45 -30.71 -11.88
N LEU A 8 -48.48 -30.89 -12.78
CA LEU A 8 -47.45 -31.90 -12.69
C LEU A 8 -46.48 -31.42 -11.61
N LEU A 9 -46.54 -31.98 -10.42
CA LEU A 9 -45.51 -31.77 -9.40
C LEU A 9 -44.34 -32.71 -9.73
N LEU A 10 -43.48 -32.29 -10.65
CA LEU A 10 -42.21 -32.97 -10.90
C LEU A 10 -41.25 -32.52 -9.80
N LEU A 11 -41.20 -33.27 -8.71
CA LEU A 11 -40.16 -33.11 -7.69
C LEU A 11 -38.86 -33.63 -8.30
N ALA A 12 -38.13 -32.76 -9.00
CA ALA A 12 -36.78 -33.05 -9.44
C ALA A 12 -35.88 -33.09 -8.21
N LEU A 13 -35.64 -34.30 -7.72
CA LEU A 13 -34.58 -34.60 -6.76
C LEU A 13 -33.24 -34.35 -7.48
N ILE A 14 -32.77 -33.10 -7.47
CA ILE A 14 -31.40 -32.79 -7.84
C ILE A 14 -30.54 -33.29 -6.68
N VAL A 15 -30.14 -34.55 -6.78
CA VAL A 15 -29.02 -35.06 -5.99
C VAL A 15 -27.77 -34.52 -6.67
N LEU A 16 -27.27 -33.38 -6.18
CA LEU A 16 -25.90 -32.95 -6.40
C LEU A 16 -24.99 -33.94 -5.68
N ILE A 17 -24.69 -35.05 -6.35
CA ILE A 17 -23.64 -35.99 -5.96
C ILE A 17 -22.33 -35.39 -6.47
N ASP A 18 -21.68 -34.57 -5.66
CA ASP A 18 -20.22 -34.45 -5.72
C ASP A 18 -19.58 -34.94 -4.41
N PRO A 19 -19.29 -36.26 -4.30
CA PRO A 19 -18.61 -36.85 -3.17
C PRO A 19 -17.16 -37.21 -3.49
N GLN A 20 -16.61 -36.91 -4.69
CA GLN A 20 -15.28 -37.40 -5.04
C GLN A 20 -14.15 -36.70 -4.29
N SER A 21 -14.31 -35.42 -3.96
CA SER A 21 -13.28 -34.66 -3.23
C SER A 21 -13.06 -35.18 -1.80
N VAL A 22 -14.15 -35.53 -1.09
CA VAL A 22 -14.11 -35.97 0.31
C VAL A 22 -13.53 -37.39 0.45
N HIS A 23 -13.70 -38.26 -0.54
CA HIS A 23 -13.19 -39.63 -0.48
C HIS A 23 -11.68 -39.73 -0.74
N ALA A 24 -11.13 -38.93 -1.66
CA ALA A 24 -9.69 -38.95 -1.98
C ALA A 24 -8.79 -38.52 -0.81
N GLU A 25 -9.27 -37.61 0.05
CA GLU A 25 -8.50 -37.08 1.20
C GLU A 25 -8.19 -38.14 2.27
N GLN A 26 -9.08 -39.11 2.47
CA GLN A 26 -8.85 -40.24 3.39
C GLN A 26 -7.94 -41.31 2.79
N GLU A 27 -7.73 -41.28 1.48
CA GLU A 27 -7.09 -42.33 0.69
C GLU A 27 -5.67 -41.99 0.30
N PHE A 28 -5.36 -40.71 0.18
CA PHE A 28 -4.06 -40.22 -0.24
C PHE A 28 -3.55 -39.11 0.68
N GLN A 29 -2.24 -38.97 0.75
CA GLN A 29 -1.55 -37.85 1.39
C GLN A 29 -0.59 -37.24 0.38
N THR A 30 -0.47 -35.91 0.37
CA THR A 30 0.36 -35.19 -0.60
C THR A 30 1.49 -34.42 0.05
N GLU A 31 2.66 -34.44 -0.58
CA GLU A 31 3.81 -33.60 -0.24
C GLU A 31 4.20 -32.77 -1.46
N TYR A 32 4.57 -31.52 -1.24
CA TYR A 32 5.00 -30.60 -2.28
C TYR A 32 6.34 -29.99 -1.93
N ILE A 33 7.23 -29.95 -2.92
CA ILE A 33 8.40 -29.08 -2.93
C ILE A 33 8.26 -28.21 -4.17
N VAL A 34 8.09 -26.90 -3.96
CA VAL A 34 7.79 -25.96 -5.04
C VAL A 34 8.95 -24.99 -5.20
N SER A 35 9.43 -24.82 -6.43
CA SER A 35 10.42 -23.81 -6.78
C SER A 35 9.81 -22.76 -7.70
N TYR A 36 9.98 -21.49 -7.34
CA TYR A 36 9.65 -20.33 -8.16
C TYR A 36 10.95 -19.64 -8.54
N LYS A 37 11.40 -19.84 -9.77
CA LYS A 37 12.60 -19.21 -10.29
C LYS A 37 12.25 -18.07 -11.22
N ILE A 38 12.42 -16.84 -10.75
CA ILE A 38 12.18 -15.63 -11.53
C ILE A 38 13.44 -15.32 -12.34
N VAL A 39 13.27 -15.02 -13.62
CA VAL A 39 14.35 -14.56 -14.49
C VAL A 39 14.29 -13.03 -14.68
N PRO A 40 15.38 -12.38 -15.14
CA PRO A 40 15.48 -10.91 -15.19
C PRO A 40 14.38 -10.14 -15.94
N ASN A 41 13.60 -10.81 -16.80
CA ASN A 41 12.50 -10.21 -17.55
C ASN A 41 11.14 -10.34 -16.83
N GLY A 42 11.09 -10.87 -15.61
CA GLY A 42 9.87 -11.10 -14.84
C GLY A 42 9.12 -12.40 -15.14
N GLU A 43 9.58 -13.22 -16.10
CA GLU A 43 9.03 -14.56 -16.29
C GLU A 43 9.45 -15.46 -15.11
N ALA A 44 8.51 -16.24 -14.59
CA ALA A 44 8.76 -17.24 -13.56
C ALA A 44 8.71 -18.64 -14.17
N LEU A 45 9.75 -19.44 -13.93
CA LEU A 45 9.72 -20.88 -14.11
C LEU A 45 9.28 -21.51 -12.78
N VAL A 46 8.15 -22.20 -12.80
CA VAL A 46 7.56 -22.83 -11.63
C VAL A 46 7.70 -24.34 -11.74
N THR A 47 8.21 -24.97 -10.70
CA THR A 47 8.40 -26.42 -10.61
C THR A 47 7.70 -26.95 -9.37
N TYR A 48 6.71 -27.82 -9.57
CA TYR A 48 6.06 -28.58 -8.51
C TYR A 48 6.61 -30.00 -8.52
N ASP A 49 7.40 -30.35 -7.51
CA ASP A 49 7.73 -31.74 -7.19
C ASP A 49 6.67 -32.27 -6.23
N ILE A 50 5.86 -33.23 -6.72
CA ILE A 50 4.68 -33.73 -6.02
C ILE A 50 4.90 -35.19 -5.66
N THR A 51 4.63 -35.52 -4.40
CA THR A 51 4.60 -36.90 -3.91
C THR A 51 3.20 -37.23 -3.42
N ILE A 52 2.59 -38.26 -4.00
CA ILE A 52 1.36 -38.87 -3.50
C ILE A 52 1.73 -40.11 -2.69
N ILE A 53 1.21 -40.22 -1.47
CA ILE A 53 1.39 -41.35 -0.57
C ILE A 53 0.04 -42.02 -0.37
N ASN A 54 -0.06 -43.31 -0.69
CA ASN A 54 -1.28 -44.09 -0.47
C ASN A 54 -1.51 -44.34 1.02
N ARG A 55 -2.69 -43.99 1.55
CA ARG A 55 -3.11 -44.28 2.93
C ARG A 55 -3.81 -45.63 3.10
N LYS A 56 -4.26 -46.24 2.00
CA LYS A 56 -4.89 -47.56 2.00
C LYS A 56 -4.17 -48.49 1.02
N ALA A 57 -4.28 -49.80 1.23
CA ALA A 57 -3.63 -50.80 0.38
C ALA A 57 -4.33 -51.02 -0.97
N ASP A 58 -5.62 -50.69 -1.04
CA ASP A 58 -6.53 -50.94 -2.17
C ASP A 58 -6.77 -49.72 -3.07
N VAL A 59 -6.04 -48.62 -2.83
CA VAL A 59 -6.17 -47.38 -3.61
C VAL A 59 -4.95 -47.16 -4.50
N VAL A 60 -5.21 -46.60 -5.67
CA VAL A 60 -4.19 -46.30 -6.69
C VAL A 60 -4.50 -44.96 -7.34
N ALA A 61 -3.63 -43.97 -7.14
CA ALA A 61 -3.74 -42.69 -7.83
C ALA A 61 -3.30 -42.85 -9.29
N THR A 62 -4.21 -42.56 -10.23
CA THR A 62 -3.96 -42.64 -11.68
C THR A 62 -4.01 -41.28 -12.36
N LYS A 63 -4.69 -40.31 -11.74
CA LYS A 63 -4.77 -38.93 -12.19
C LYS A 63 -4.58 -37.99 -11.00
N TYR A 64 -4.06 -36.82 -11.28
CA TYR A 64 -3.88 -35.75 -10.30
C TYR A 64 -4.26 -34.42 -10.92
N THR A 65 -5.01 -33.60 -10.18
CA THR A 65 -5.42 -32.26 -10.61
C THR A 65 -4.75 -31.22 -9.73
N LEU A 66 -3.92 -30.36 -10.32
CA LEU A 66 -3.39 -29.15 -9.68
C LEU A 66 -4.24 -27.95 -10.10
N SER A 67 -4.90 -27.28 -9.16
CA SER A 67 -5.69 -26.09 -9.43
C SER A 67 -4.92 -24.82 -9.08
N LEU A 68 -4.77 -23.93 -10.05
CA LEU A 68 -4.03 -22.68 -9.95
C LEU A 68 -5.01 -21.50 -10.14
N LYS A 69 -5.11 -20.61 -9.15
CA LYS A 69 -5.98 -19.43 -9.25
C LYS A 69 -5.33 -18.31 -10.04
N GLN A 70 -6.06 -17.73 -10.99
CA GLN A 70 -5.72 -16.47 -11.68
C GLN A 70 -4.30 -16.44 -12.27
N MET A 71 -3.80 -17.57 -12.78
CA MET A 71 -2.48 -17.67 -13.40
C MET A 71 -2.60 -18.08 -14.86
N ASN A 72 -2.11 -17.23 -15.75
CA ASN A 72 -1.90 -17.61 -17.14
C ASN A 72 -0.56 -18.34 -17.23
N ILE A 73 -0.63 -19.61 -17.63
CA ILE A 73 0.52 -20.50 -17.69
C ILE A 73 0.78 -20.99 -19.11
N TYR A 74 2.03 -21.32 -19.40
CA TYR A 74 2.46 -21.88 -20.69
C TYR A 74 3.71 -22.73 -20.53
N GLY A 75 4.08 -23.46 -21.58
CA GLY A 75 5.26 -24.34 -21.57
C GLY A 75 5.16 -25.43 -20.51
N ILE A 76 3.97 -26.03 -20.35
CA ILE A 76 3.68 -27.05 -19.34
C ILE A 76 4.39 -28.34 -19.73
N ILE A 77 5.11 -28.93 -18.79
CA ILE A 77 5.79 -30.23 -18.91
C ILE A 77 5.48 -31.02 -17.65
N GLY A 78 4.93 -32.23 -17.82
CA GLY A 78 4.81 -33.19 -16.75
C GLY A 78 5.83 -34.32 -16.92
N THR A 79 6.46 -34.77 -15.83
CA THR A 79 7.31 -35.97 -15.84
C THR A 79 7.08 -36.84 -14.61
N ASP A 80 7.20 -38.16 -14.79
CA ASP A 80 7.27 -39.13 -13.70
C ASP A 80 8.47 -40.07 -13.90
N ASN A 81 8.57 -41.14 -13.12
CA ASN A 81 9.67 -42.11 -13.20
C ASN A 81 9.80 -42.81 -14.57
N LYS A 82 8.75 -42.82 -15.40
CA LYS A 82 8.74 -43.43 -16.74
C LYS A 82 8.96 -42.40 -17.86
N GLY A 83 9.06 -41.11 -17.55
CA GLY A 83 9.34 -40.05 -18.50
C GLY A 83 8.21 -39.02 -18.57
N VAL A 84 7.95 -38.50 -19.77
CA VAL A 84 6.95 -37.45 -19.98
C VAL A 84 5.54 -38.00 -19.74
N MET A 85 4.74 -37.27 -18.98
CA MET A 85 3.34 -37.60 -18.70
C MET A 85 2.39 -36.64 -19.43
N ASP A 86 1.17 -37.11 -19.69
CA ASP A 86 0.12 -36.28 -20.28
C ASP A 86 -0.45 -35.32 -19.23
N VAL A 87 -0.54 -34.03 -19.59
CA VAL A 87 -1.05 -32.97 -18.72
C VAL A 87 -2.06 -32.14 -19.52
N GLU A 88 -3.34 -32.38 -19.26
CA GLU A 88 -4.42 -31.63 -19.86
C GLU A 88 -4.64 -30.32 -19.08
N VAL A 89 -4.77 -29.21 -19.80
CA VAL A 89 -5.00 -27.88 -19.21
C VAL A 89 -6.46 -27.49 -19.42
N ILE A 90 -7.19 -27.29 -18.33
CA ILE A 90 -8.56 -26.80 -18.34
C ILE A 90 -8.56 -25.39 -17.75
N ASN A 91 -8.98 -24.41 -18.55
CA ASN A 91 -9.12 -23.03 -18.10
C ASN A 91 -10.59 -22.70 -17.84
N GLU A 92 -10.90 -22.35 -16.60
CA GLU A 92 -12.16 -21.75 -16.18
C GLU A 92 -11.93 -20.27 -15.84
N GLU A 93 -12.99 -19.47 -15.66
CA GLU A 93 -12.89 -18.00 -15.54
C GLU A 93 -11.83 -17.49 -14.55
N ASN A 94 -11.55 -18.22 -13.46
CA ASN A 94 -10.57 -17.82 -12.43
C ASN A 94 -9.60 -18.93 -12.00
N ILE A 95 -9.70 -20.13 -12.59
CA ILE A 95 -8.93 -21.30 -12.18
C ILE A 95 -8.40 -22.00 -13.43
N THR A 96 -7.09 -22.23 -13.45
CA THR A 96 -6.44 -23.14 -14.39
C THR A 96 -6.17 -24.46 -13.69
N SER A 97 -6.79 -25.54 -14.18
CA SER A 97 -6.61 -26.89 -13.66
C SER A 97 -5.68 -27.69 -14.58
N LEU A 98 -4.63 -28.25 -14.00
CA LEU A 98 -3.66 -29.13 -14.66
C LEU A 98 -3.97 -30.58 -14.29
N ASN A 99 -4.57 -31.32 -15.22
CA ASN A 99 -4.93 -32.72 -15.05
C ASN A 99 -3.80 -33.62 -15.57
N ALA A 100 -2.94 -34.07 -14.67
CA ALA A 100 -1.86 -35.00 -14.96
C ALA A 100 -2.32 -36.45 -14.92
N THR A 101 -2.01 -37.23 -15.97
CA THR A 101 -2.22 -38.68 -16.00
C THR A 101 -0.91 -39.40 -15.69
N LEU A 102 -0.88 -40.18 -14.60
CA LEU A 102 0.35 -40.81 -14.09
C LEU A 102 0.66 -42.10 -14.88
N ASN A 103 1.87 -42.23 -15.43
CA ASN A 103 2.30 -43.41 -16.18
C ASN A 103 2.83 -44.53 -15.26
N ASP A 104 3.26 -44.17 -14.04
CA ASP A 104 3.81 -45.10 -13.05
C ASP A 104 3.04 -45.06 -11.71
N PRO A 105 1.77 -45.50 -11.67
CA PRO A 105 0.99 -45.49 -10.43
C PRO A 105 1.55 -46.49 -9.40
N ALA A 106 1.73 -46.03 -8.16
CA ALA A 106 2.18 -46.86 -7.05
C ALA A 106 0.99 -47.55 -6.36
N ILE A 107 1.11 -48.84 -6.06
CA ILE A 107 0.06 -49.68 -5.44
C ILE A 107 0.53 -50.18 -4.07
N GLY A 108 -0.34 -50.06 -3.07
CA GLY A 108 -0.11 -50.55 -1.71
C GLY A 108 0.06 -49.42 -0.70
N GLU A 109 -0.21 -49.73 0.57
CA GLU A 109 -0.20 -48.75 1.66
C GLU A 109 1.22 -48.17 1.86
N ASN A 110 1.29 -46.86 2.12
CA ASN A 110 2.52 -46.08 2.26
C ASN A 110 3.44 -46.05 1.04
N LYS A 111 2.98 -46.56 -0.11
CA LYS A 111 3.72 -46.43 -1.36
C LYS A 111 3.62 -45.00 -1.88
N LYS A 112 4.75 -44.53 -2.42
CA LYS A 112 4.93 -43.18 -2.91
C LYS A 112 4.95 -43.16 -4.43
N ASN A 113 4.23 -42.22 -5.02
CA ASN A 113 4.37 -41.87 -6.42
C ASN A 113 4.92 -40.45 -6.51
N ASN A 114 6.03 -40.28 -7.23
CA ASN A 114 6.71 -38.99 -7.38
C ASN A 114 6.60 -38.57 -8.85
N PHE A 115 6.19 -37.34 -9.05
CA PHE A 115 6.11 -36.73 -10.37
C PHE A 115 6.32 -35.23 -10.26
N GLN A 116 6.62 -34.61 -11.38
CA GLN A 116 6.94 -33.20 -11.47
C GLN A 116 6.07 -32.52 -12.51
N ILE A 117 5.55 -31.34 -12.19
CA ILE A 117 4.88 -30.45 -13.12
C ILE A 117 5.70 -29.16 -13.20
N ILE A 118 6.17 -28.83 -14.39
CA ILE A 118 6.89 -27.58 -14.69
C ILE A 118 6.03 -26.72 -15.60
N PHE A 119 5.96 -25.42 -15.34
CA PHE A 119 5.34 -24.46 -16.25
C PHE A 119 5.97 -23.08 -16.12
N LYS A 120 5.61 -22.17 -17.02
CA LYS A 120 6.03 -20.78 -17.02
C LYS A 120 4.85 -19.85 -16.85
N THR A 121 5.07 -18.70 -16.23
CA THR A 121 4.06 -17.63 -16.10
C THR A 121 4.71 -16.25 -16.00
N LYS A 122 3.96 -15.20 -16.35
CA LYS A 122 4.32 -13.79 -16.11
C LYS A 122 3.46 -13.13 -15.04
N ASN A 123 2.55 -13.87 -14.41
CA ASN A 123 1.62 -13.32 -13.43
C ASN A 123 2.24 -13.16 -12.03
N ILE A 124 3.40 -13.78 -11.78
CA ILE A 124 4.04 -13.79 -10.46
C ILE A 124 4.87 -12.55 -10.19
N ALA A 125 5.61 -12.05 -11.20
CA ALA A 125 6.52 -10.93 -11.03
C ALA A 125 6.20 -9.81 -12.03
N ASN A 126 6.02 -8.60 -11.51
CA ASN A 126 5.71 -7.42 -12.30
C ASN A 126 6.55 -6.22 -11.85
N LYS A 127 7.05 -5.46 -12.83
CA LYS A 127 7.74 -4.20 -12.56
C LYS A 127 6.73 -3.05 -12.58
N VAL A 128 6.73 -2.25 -11.53
CA VAL A 128 5.96 -1.02 -11.41
C VAL A 128 6.97 0.10 -11.17
N GLY A 129 7.08 1.03 -12.12
CA GLY A 129 8.13 2.05 -12.09
C GLY A 129 9.52 1.46 -11.89
N ASP A 130 10.12 1.75 -10.73
CA ASP A 130 11.47 1.34 -10.36
C ASP A 130 11.50 0.05 -9.50
N VAL A 131 10.33 -0.43 -9.06
CA VAL A 131 10.19 -1.51 -8.10
C VAL A 131 9.66 -2.77 -8.77
N TRP A 132 10.30 -3.90 -8.49
CA TRP A 132 9.79 -5.22 -8.82
C TRP A 132 8.94 -5.75 -7.68
N ASN A 133 7.74 -6.21 -8.00
CA ASN A 133 6.84 -6.88 -7.07
C ASN A 133 6.71 -8.34 -7.47
N VAL A 134 6.65 -9.22 -6.46
CA VAL A 134 6.48 -10.65 -6.60
C VAL A 134 5.32 -11.07 -5.71
N ASN A 135 4.30 -11.69 -6.30
CA ASN A 135 3.12 -12.18 -5.60
C ASN A 135 2.85 -13.64 -5.95
N ILE A 136 2.92 -14.51 -4.95
CA ILE A 136 2.57 -15.93 -5.05
C ILE A 136 1.31 -16.12 -4.19
N PRO A 137 0.16 -16.43 -4.78
CA PRO A 137 -1.09 -16.55 -4.05
C PRO A 137 -1.05 -17.72 -3.06
N GLN A 138 -1.89 -17.65 -2.04
CA GLN A 138 -2.10 -18.75 -1.09
C GLN A 138 -2.65 -19.98 -1.82
N ILE A 139 -2.15 -21.17 -1.46
CA ILE A 139 -2.70 -22.44 -1.95
C ILE A 139 -3.86 -22.90 -1.07
N GLN A 140 -4.94 -23.35 -1.70
CA GLN A 140 -6.10 -23.88 -0.98
C GLN A 140 -5.81 -25.27 -0.39
N ASN A 141 -6.47 -25.57 0.73
CA ASN A 141 -6.43 -26.88 1.38
C ASN A 141 -5.03 -27.31 1.84
N LEU A 142 -4.16 -26.34 2.16
CA LEU A 142 -2.80 -26.63 2.62
C LEU A 142 -2.78 -27.49 3.90
N GLU A 143 -3.80 -27.34 4.75
CA GLU A 143 -4.01 -28.15 5.96
C GLU A 143 -3.96 -29.66 5.68
N LEU A 144 -4.48 -30.09 4.52
CA LEU A 144 -4.61 -31.49 4.11
C LEU A 144 -3.29 -32.10 3.61
N THR A 145 -2.31 -31.25 3.31
CA THR A 145 -1.00 -31.67 2.79
C THR A 145 -0.06 -32.06 3.92
N ASN A 146 0.78 -33.08 3.76
CA ASN A 146 1.75 -33.43 4.81
C ASN A 146 2.88 -32.39 4.89
N LYS A 147 3.31 -31.93 3.72
CA LYS A 147 4.50 -31.10 3.54
C LYS A 147 4.27 -30.14 2.39
N TYR A 148 4.71 -28.90 2.59
CA TYR A 148 4.70 -27.88 1.56
C TYR A 148 5.90 -26.97 1.78
N ASP A 149 6.96 -27.18 1.01
CA ASP A 149 8.16 -26.36 1.05
C ASP A 149 8.21 -25.51 -0.20
N VAL A 150 8.51 -24.22 -0.05
CA VAL A 150 8.61 -23.27 -1.17
C VAL A 150 9.99 -22.62 -1.18
N THR A 151 10.63 -22.65 -2.34
CA THR A 151 11.84 -21.87 -2.63
C THR A 151 11.50 -20.80 -3.65
N LEU A 152 11.77 -19.53 -3.31
CA LEU A 152 11.64 -18.40 -4.22
C LEU A 152 13.04 -17.88 -4.56
N GLU A 153 13.41 -17.94 -5.84
CA GLU A 153 14.63 -17.36 -6.37
C GLU A 153 14.32 -16.08 -7.16
N VAL A 154 14.92 -14.96 -6.73
CA VAL A 154 14.75 -13.64 -7.36
C VAL A 154 16.09 -13.08 -7.81
N PRO A 155 16.24 -12.60 -9.05
CA PRO A 155 17.49 -12.00 -9.52
C PRO A 155 17.93 -10.79 -8.68
N VAL A 156 19.21 -10.71 -8.31
CA VAL A 156 19.72 -9.54 -7.55
C VAL A 156 19.68 -8.24 -8.33
N ASN A 157 19.56 -8.29 -9.67
CA ASN A 157 19.41 -7.11 -10.50
C ASN A 157 18.02 -6.47 -10.40
N PHE A 158 17.07 -7.06 -9.67
CA PHE A 158 15.82 -6.41 -9.30
C PHE A 158 16.02 -5.29 -8.29
N GLY A 159 17.21 -5.21 -7.67
CA GLY A 159 17.54 -4.24 -6.64
C GLY A 159 17.49 -4.86 -5.23
N PRO A 160 17.80 -4.07 -4.20
CA PRO A 160 17.77 -4.55 -2.82
C PRO A 160 16.35 -4.95 -2.42
N THR A 161 16.25 -5.89 -1.48
CA THR A 161 14.97 -6.29 -0.90
C THR A 161 14.35 -5.14 -0.12
N ILE A 162 13.16 -4.71 -0.50
CA ILE A 162 12.31 -3.79 0.28
C ILE A 162 11.61 -4.58 1.38
N PHE A 163 10.94 -5.67 1.01
CA PHE A 163 10.33 -6.59 1.96
C PHE A 163 10.20 -7.99 1.39
N VAL A 164 10.05 -8.97 2.29
CA VAL A 164 9.57 -10.33 2.00
C VAL A 164 8.62 -10.76 3.12
N SER A 165 7.36 -11.06 2.77
CA SER A 165 6.37 -11.54 3.73
C SER A 165 5.68 -12.83 3.22
N PRO A 166 5.44 -13.84 4.08
CA PRO A 166 5.85 -13.91 5.48
C PRO A 166 7.39 -13.87 5.64
N SER A 167 7.90 -13.70 6.86
CA SER A 167 9.35 -13.75 7.08
C SER A 167 9.86 -15.16 6.71
N PRO A 168 10.80 -15.29 5.75
CA PRO A 168 11.30 -16.60 5.33
C PRO A 168 12.14 -17.24 6.44
N LEU A 169 12.18 -18.57 6.45
CA LEU A 169 13.01 -19.34 7.40
C LEU A 169 14.50 -19.18 7.13
N SER A 170 14.87 -18.92 5.89
CA SER A 170 16.25 -18.60 5.52
C SER A 170 16.31 -17.72 4.29
N ILE A 171 17.33 -16.87 4.25
CA ILE A 171 17.65 -15.98 3.14
C ILE A 171 19.12 -16.22 2.78
N LYS A 172 19.39 -16.46 1.50
CA LYS A 172 20.75 -16.59 0.97
C LYS A 172 20.88 -15.85 -0.34
N THR A 173 22.13 -15.59 -0.75
CA THR A 173 22.44 -15.09 -2.08
C THR A 173 23.34 -16.11 -2.77
N GLU A 174 22.84 -16.72 -3.83
CA GLU A 174 23.52 -17.76 -4.58
C GLU A 174 23.31 -17.54 -6.08
N ASN A 175 24.34 -17.73 -6.91
CA ASN A 175 24.24 -17.64 -8.38
C ASN A 175 23.56 -16.35 -8.90
N ASN A 176 23.84 -15.20 -8.28
CA ASN A 176 23.25 -13.90 -8.63
C ASN A 176 21.71 -13.82 -8.40
N ASN A 177 21.19 -14.66 -7.52
CA ASN A 177 19.80 -14.64 -7.05
C ASN A 177 19.76 -14.50 -5.52
N TYR A 178 18.76 -13.76 -5.01
CA TYR A 178 18.25 -13.95 -3.66
C TYR A 178 17.44 -15.24 -3.61
N VAL A 179 17.64 -16.04 -2.57
CA VAL A 179 16.98 -17.34 -2.37
C VAL A 179 16.26 -17.32 -1.02
N PHE A 180 14.95 -17.43 -1.05
CA PHE A 180 14.07 -17.41 0.11
C PHE A 180 13.41 -18.77 0.31
N PHE A 181 13.41 -19.27 1.55
CA PHE A 181 12.81 -20.56 1.90
C PHE A 181 11.63 -20.40 2.86
N PHE A 182 10.54 -21.10 2.56
CA PHE A 182 9.31 -21.12 3.35
C PHE A 182 8.84 -22.56 3.53
N ASN A 183 8.14 -22.83 4.64
CA ASN A 183 7.50 -24.11 4.89
C ASN A 183 5.98 -23.96 5.04
N LYS A 184 5.30 -25.11 5.17
CA LYS A 184 3.85 -25.21 5.32
C LYS A 184 3.31 -24.27 6.41
N ASN A 185 3.94 -24.27 7.58
CA ASN A 185 3.44 -23.55 8.75
C ASN A 185 3.40 -22.03 8.54
N LEU A 186 4.31 -21.48 7.72
CA LEU A 186 4.31 -20.06 7.38
C LEU A 186 3.25 -19.68 6.33
N LEU A 187 2.74 -20.66 5.58
CA LEU A 187 1.90 -20.46 4.40
C LEU A 187 0.48 -21.01 4.54
N LEU A 188 0.08 -21.43 5.75
CA LEU A 188 -1.25 -21.99 6.02
C LEU A 188 -2.37 -21.01 5.63
N ASP A 189 -2.23 -19.75 6.03
CA ASP A 189 -3.24 -18.71 5.90
C ASP A 189 -2.82 -17.53 5.02
N LYS A 190 -1.64 -17.58 4.38
CA LYS A 190 -1.02 -16.45 3.67
C LYS A 190 -0.30 -16.86 2.38
N GLY A 191 -0.33 -15.98 1.38
CA GLY A 191 0.54 -16.04 0.21
C GLY A 191 1.94 -15.45 0.47
N ILE A 192 2.86 -15.60 -0.49
CA ILE A 192 4.19 -14.97 -0.44
C ILE A 192 4.16 -13.69 -1.25
N THR A 193 4.61 -12.59 -0.66
CA THR A 193 4.68 -11.28 -1.29
C THR A 193 6.03 -10.64 -0.99
N SER A 194 6.74 -10.21 -2.03
CA SER A 194 8.05 -9.56 -1.91
C SER A 194 8.23 -8.43 -2.90
N SER A 195 9.02 -7.43 -2.52
CA SER A 195 9.33 -6.28 -3.38
C SER A 195 10.81 -5.95 -3.34
N PHE A 196 11.33 -5.51 -4.48
CA PHE A 196 12.75 -5.29 -4.72
C PHE A 196 12.95 -3.97 -5.47
N GLY A 197 13.91 -3.17 -5.03
CA GLY A 197 14.16 -1.82 -5.50
C GLY A 197 14.64 -0.92 -4.36
N GLU A 198 15.13 0.28 -4.68
CA GLU A 198 15.54 1.23 -3.63
C GLU A 198 14.38 2.09 -3.14
N TYR A 199 13.56 2.57 -4.07
CA TYR A 199 12.39 3.41 -3.82
C TYR A 199 11.53 3.44 -5.08
N GLN A 200 10.28 3.89 -4.94
CA GLN A 200 9.40 4.21 -6.06
C GLN A 200 9.39 5.71 -6.32
N THR A 201 9.71 6.12 -7.54
CA THR A 201 9.64 7.53 -7.96
C THR A 201 8.30 7.83 -8.63
N LEU A 202 7.65 8.92 -8.21
CA LEU A 202 6.37 9.41 -8.73
C LEU A 202 6.47 10.88 -9.12
N ASN A 203 5.85 11.26 -10.22
CA ASN A 203 5.52 12.64 -10.55
C ASN A 203 4.06 12.90 -10.19
N TYR A 204 3.78 14.09 -9.67
CA TYR A 204 2.43 14.48 -9.32
C TYR A 204 2.07 15.87 -9.82
N ARG A 205 0.80 16.00 -10.19
CA ARG A 205 0.12 17.25 -10.49
C ARG A 205 -1.19 17.28 -9.71
N LEU A 206 -1.28 18.19 -8.75
CA LEU A 206 -2.38 18.30 -7.80
C LEU A 206 -3.08 19.64 -8.01
N ARG A 207 -4.38 19.61 -8.33
CA ARG A 207 -5.25 20.79 -8.43
C ARG A 207 -6.08 20.95 -7.16
N TYR A 208 -6.25 22.19 -6.72
CA TYR A 208 -7.03 22.56 -5.54
C TYR A 208 -7.99 23.69 -5.90
N GLN A 209 -9.28 23.51 -5.66
CA GLN A 209 -10.32 24.50 -5.95
C GLN A 209 -10.83 25.12 -4.65
N LEU A 210 -10.44 26.37 -4.40
CA LEU A 210 -10.82 27.12 -3.21
C LEU A 210 -11.98 28.07 -3.55
N LYS A 211 -13.18 27.74 -3.09
CA LYS A 211 -14.39 28.55 -3.32
C LYS A 211 -14.62 29.51 -2.16
N ASN A 212 -14.84 30.79 -2.45
CA ASN A 212 -15.31 31.76 -1.48
C ASN A 212 -16.69 32.28 -1.88
N ASP A 213 -17.73 31.70 -1.27
CA ASP A 213 -19.12 32.10 -1.47
C ASP A 213 -19.53 33.32 -0.63
N THR A 214 -18.64 33.88 0.19
CA THR A 214 -18.94 35.04 1.02
C THR A 214 -18.79 36.36 0.26
N VAL A 215 -19.32 37.45 0.81
CA VAL A 215 -19.24 38.79 0.22
C VAL A 215 -17.93 39.51 0.55
N LEU A 216 -17.09 38.94 1.42
CA LEU A 216 -15.78 39.47 1.78
C LEU A 216 -14.68 38.51 1.31
N SER A 217 -13.47 39.02 1.12
CA SER A 217 -12.32 38.14 0.90
C SER A 217 -12.03 37.35 2.17
N ASN A 218 -11.66 36.07 2.05
CA ASN A 218 -11.28 35.25 3.18
C ASN A 218 -9.91 34.58 2.94
N ILE A 219 -9.34 34.06 4.02
CA ILE A 219 -8.11 33.28 3.99
C ILE A 219 -8.52 31.81 4.01
N GLN A 220 -8.06 31.06 3.03
CA GLN A 220 -8.20 29.61 2.96
C GLN A 220 -6.81 28.98 2.87
N GLU A 221 -6.72 27.68 3.13
CA GLU A 221 -5.44 26.98 3.10
C GLU A 221 -5.58 25.58 2.53
N ILE A 222 -4.54 25.17 1.81
CA ILE A 222 -4.40 23.82 1.25
C ILE A 222 -3.26 23.11 1.98
N ALA A 223 -3.38 21.80 2.13
CA ALA A 223 -2.26 20.97 2.54
C ALA A 223 -1.42 20.54 1.35
N LEU A 224 -0.10 20.70 1.49
CA LEU A 224 0.89 20.20 0.55
C LEU A 224 1.38 18.82 1.04
N PRO A 225 1.64 17.85 0.15
CA PRO A 225 2.15 16.53 0.52
C PRO A 225 3.40 16.65 1.40
N PRO A 226 3.46 16.09 2.61
CA PRO A 226 4.58 16.26 3.52
C PRO A 226 5.76 15.34 3.17
N GLY A 227 6.94 15.65 3.70
CA GLY A 227 8.01 14.65 3.81
C GLY A 227 7.82 13.80 5.07
N MET A 228 8.03 12.49 4.97
CA MET A 228 7.95 11.55 6.08
C MET A 228 9.25 10.76 6.18
N LYS A 229 9.86 10.78 7.38
CA LYS A 229 11.11 10.09 7.65
C LYS A 229 10.99 8.60 7.25
N ASN A 230 11.97 8.11 6.49
CA ASN A 230 12.09 6.71 6.07
C ASN A 230 10.92 6.14 5.23
N ARG A 231 9.98 6.99 4.76
CA ARG A 231 8.81 6.53 4.00
C ARG A 231 8.52 7.36 2.76
N GLN A 232 8.67 8.68 2.86
CA GLN A 232 8.26 9.58 1.79
C GLN A 232 9.17 10.81 1.73
N MET A 233 9.77 11.05 0.57
CA MET A 233 10.42 12.32 0.25
C MET A 233 9.61 13.04 -0.81
N VAL A 234 9.51 14.36 -0.70
CA VAL A 234 8.76 15.20 -1.65
C VAL A 234 9.65 16.32 -2.16
N GLN A 235 9.51 16.63 -3.44
CA GLN A 235 10.10 17.78 -4.09
C GLN A 235 8.97 18.61 -4.73
N TYR A 236 8.87 19.90 -4.39
CA TYR A 236 7.95 20.82 -5.05
C TYR A 236 8.66 21.48 -6.24
N ASN A 237 8.09 21.34 -7.43
CA ASN A 237 8.61 21.95 -8.66
C ASN A 237 7.99 23.32 -8.89
N ASP A 238 6.66 23.41 -8.79
CA ASP A 238 5.95 24.68 -8.89
C ASP A 238 4.64 24.72 -8.09
N ILE A 239 4.26 25.93 -7.64
CA ILE A 239 3.00 26.22 -6.95
C ILE A 239 2.43 27.51 -7.53
N GLU A 240 1.35 27.40 -8.31
CA GLU A 240 0.71 28.52 -8.99
C GLU A 240 -0.80 28.58 -8.72
N PRO A 241 -1.35 29.72 -8.26
CA PRO A 241 -0.65 30.91 -7.83
C PRO A 241 0.17 30.66 -6.57
N ARG A 242 1.11 31.56 -6.32
CA ARG A 242 1.98 31.49 -5.14
C ARG A 242 1.22 31.78 -3.84
N PRO A 243 1.46 31.02 -2.76
CA PRO A 243 0.82 31.30 -1.48
C PRO A 243 1.25 32.64 -0.89
N TYR A 244 0.39 33.26 -0.09
CA TYR A 244 0.75 34.48 0.65
C TYR A 244 1.49 34.17 1.96
N LYS A 245 1.29 32.97 2.50
CA LYS A 245 1.95 32.48 3.72
C LYS A 245 1.97 30.96 3.73
N VAL A 246 2.99 30.38 4.33
CA VAL A 246 3.05 28.94 4.61
C VAL A 246 3.27 28.75 6.11
N ARG A 247 2.59 27.77 6.70
CA ARG A 247 2.76 27.37 8.10
C ARG A 247 2.83 25.86 8.20
N MET A 248 3.32 25.37 9.34
CA MET A 248 3.22 23.96 9.72
C MET A 248 2.18 23.83 10.83
N ASP A 249 1.34 22.80 10.78
CA ASP A 249 0.45 22.48 11.91
C ASP A 249 1.15 21.60 12.95
N LYS A 250 0.40 21.16 13.97
CA LYS A 250 0.94 20.35 15.06
C LYS A 250 1.13 18.87 14.68
N ASP A 251 0.54 18.43 13.58
CA ASP A 251 0.70 17.07 13.03
C ASP A 251 1.87 17.00 12.03
N GLY A 252 2.44 18.16 11.67
CA GLY A 252 3.58 18.28 10.77
C GLY A 252 3.18 18.58 9.33
N ASN A 253 1.89 18.81 9.04
CA ASN A 253 1.44 19.14 7.69
C ASN A 253 1.90 20.55 7.31
N VAL A 254 2.33 20.69 6.05
CA VAL A 254 2.67 21.98 5.46
C VAL A 254 1.40 22.57 4.84
N LEU A 255 0.98 23.72 5.36
CA LEU A 255 -0.26 24.39 4.97
C LEU A 255 0.07 25.70 4.26
N ALA A 256 -0.31 25.78 2.98
CA ALA A 256 -0.16 26.95 2.14
C ALA A 256 -1.45 27.78 2.16
N GLN A 257 -1.33 29.06 2.52
CA GLN A 257 -2.46 29.96 2.72
C GLN A 257 -2.63 30.91 1.54
N TYR A 258 -3.89 31.12 1.17
CA TYR A 258 -4.32 31.94 0.04
C TYR A 258 -5.36 32.95 0.47
N LYS A 259 -5.29 34.16 -0.09
CA LYS A 259 -6.37 35.16 0.01
C LYS A 259 -7.31 34.93 -1.15
N VAL A 260 -8.51 34.42 -0.88
CA VAL A 260 -9.52 34.13 -1.90
C VAL A 260 -10.49 35.31 -1.98
N PRO A 261 -10.57 36.02 -3.11
CA PRO A 261 -11.48 37.16 -3.26
C PRO A 261 -12.94 36.80 -3.00
N ALA A 262 -13.76 37.79 -2.65
CA ALA A 262 -15.19 37.61 -2.48
C ALA A 262 -15.84 37.04 -3.76
N LYS A 263 -16.81 36.12 -3.60
CA LYS A 263 -17.57 35.52 -4.72
C LYS A 263 -16.68 34.98 -5.85
N SER A 264 -15.57 34.36 -5.49
CA SER A 264 -14.60 33.85 -6.47
C SER A 264 -14.18 32.42 -6.16
N VAL A 265 -13.63 31.77 -7.19
CA VAL A 265 -12.92 30.49 -7.09
C VAL A 265 -11.45 30.77 -7.40
N LEU A 266 -10.57 30.28 -6.53
CA LEU A 266 -9.14 30.27 -6.77
C LEU A 266 -8.71 28.83 -7.03
N GLU A 267 -8.17 28.57 -8.20
CA GLU A 267 -7.53 27.29 -8.50
C GLU A 267 -6.03 27.39 -8.20
N VAL A 268 -5.52 26.42 -7.45
CA VAL A 268 -4.10 26.26 -7.18
C VAL A 268 -3.62 24.97 -7.82
N LEU A 269 -2.52 25.07 -8.57
CA LEU A 269 -1.82 23.98 -9.20
C LEU A 269 -0.47 23.77 -8.49
N LEU A 270 -0.29 22.58 -7.94
CA LEU A 270 0.99 22.11 -7.42
C LEU A 270 1.54 21.03 -8.35
N THR A 271 2.80 21.17 -8.75
CA THR A 271 3.54 20.11 -9.45
C THR A 271 4.79 19.74 -8.68
N GLY A 272 5.18 18.47 -8.74
CA GLY A 272 6.35 17.98 -8.02
C GLY A 272 6.59 16.50 -8.23
N SER A 273 7.53 15.98 -7.45
CA SER A 273 7.93 14.57 -7.49
C SER A 273 8.05 14.01 -6.08
N ALA A 274 7.82 12.71 -5.92
CA ALA A 274 7.93 12.01 -4.64
C ALA A 274 8.75 10.71 -4.78
N ARG A 275 9.51 10.37 -3.74
CA ARG A 275 10.11 9.05 -3.56
C ARG A 275 9.43 8.35 -2.41
N LEU A 276 8.89 7.16 -2.66
CA LEU A 276 8.27 6.30 -1.66
C LEU A 276 9.23 5.16 -1.33
N ILE A 277 9.43 4.95 -0.03
CA ILE A 277 10.33 3.93 0.50
C ILE A 277 9.46 2.95 1.27
N GLY A 278 9.58 1.67 0.94
CA GLY A 278 8.88 0.62 1.67
C GLY A 278 9.58 0.32 2.98
N GLU A 279 8.80 -0.11 3.97
CA GLU A 279 9.26 -0.38 5.32
C GLU A 279 8.73 -1.75 5.75
N GLN A 280 9.59 -2.58 6.33
CA GLN A 280 9.22 -3.84 6.97
C GLN A 280 9.79 -3.89 8.38
N ILE A 281 8.94 -4.23 9.34
CA ILE A 281 9.29 -4.45 10.74
C ILE A 281 9.09 -5.92 11.11
N ASN A 282 9.75 -6.33 12.19
CA ASN A 282 9.39 -7.55 12.90
C ASN A 282 8.75 -7.14 14.24
N PRO A 283 7.43 -7.39 14.42
CA PRO A 283 6.70 -6.99 15.63
C PRO A 283 7.29 -7.52 16.94
N ASP A 284 8.04 -8.63 16.92
CA ASP A 284 8.65 -9.20 18.13
C ASP A 284 9.74 -8.30 18.73
N PHE A 285 10.33 -7.40 17.93
CA PHE A 285 11.31 -6.42 18.39
C PHE A 285 10.70 -5.05 18.72
N GLY A 286 9.37 -4.92 18.75
CA GLY A 286 8.69 -3.68 19.15
C GLY A 286 9.05 -3.24 20.57
N GLY A 287 8.99 -1.93 20.80
CA GLY A 287 9.32 -1.31 22.07
C GLY A 287 8.22 -1.42 23.13
N LYS A 288 8.56 -1.13 24.39
CA LYS A 288 7.58 -1.21 25.49
C LYS A 288 6.68 0.02 25.51
N LYS A 289 5.43 -0.16 25.94
CA LYS A 289 4.48 0.94 26.10
C LYS A 289 4.97 2.02 27.07
N SER A 290 5.74 1.65 28.10
CA SER A 290 6.34 2.57 29.07
C SER A 290 7.33 3.56 28.44
N ASP A 291 7.88 3.21 27.28
CA ASP A 291 8.96 3.95 26.63
C ASP A 291 8.39 4.95 25.60
N ILE A 292 7.06 4.94 25.39
CA ILE A 292 6.37 5.91 24.54
C ILE A 292 6.49 7.31 25.18
N PRO A 293 6.95 8.33 24.44
CA PRO A 293 7.01 9.70 24.93
C PRO A 293 5.64 10.19 25.43
N GLY A 294 5.61 10.73 26.66
CA GLY A 294 4.36 11.18 27.29
C GLY A 294 3.64 12.30 26.55
N ASP A 295 4.36 13.11 25.76
CA ASP A 295 3.75 14.15 24.93
C ASP A 295 3.01 13.56 23.72
N LEU A 296 3.51 12.47 23.13
CA LEU A 296 2.81 11.72 22.09
C LEU A 296 1.56 11.05 22.63
N ILE A 297 1.64 10.43 23.82
CA ILE A 297 0.45 9.87 24.50
C ILE A 297 -0.61 10.96 24.63
N LYS A 298 -0.26 12.10 25.24
CA LYS A 298 -1.19 13.21 25.47
C LYS A 298 -1.84 13.74 24.19
N LYS A 299 -1.10 13.77 23.08
CA LYS A 299 -1.58 14.29 21.79
C LYS A 299 -2.45 13.28 21.03
N TYR A 300 -2.06 12.00 21.04
CA TYR A 300 -2.49 11.03 20.04
C TYR A 300 -3.19 9.80 20.60
N THR A 301 -3.63 9.81 21.86
CA THR A 301 -4.53 8.78 22.41
C THR A 301 -5.92 9.30 22.74
N GLY A 302 -6.21 10.57 22.40
CA GLY A 302 -7.51 11.19 22.64
C GLY A 302 -8.56 10.83 21.60
N ASP A 303 -9.81 11.06 21.98
CA ASP A 303 -11.01 10.92 21.13
C ASP A 303 -11.12 12.06 20.09
N SER A 304 -11.82 11.80 18.99
CA SER A 304 -12.19 12.78 17.97
C SER A 304 -13.49 12.35 17.29
N LYS A 305 -14.06 13.18 16.41
CA LYS A 305 -15.39 12.94 15.80
C LYS A 305 -15.56 11.53 15.22
N TYR A 306 -14.52 10.97 14.61
CA TYR A 306 -14.53 9.63 14.00
C TYR A 306 -13.69 8.60 14.76
N TRP A 307 -13.05 9.00 15.85
CA TRP A 307 -12.21 8.13 16.68
C TRP A 307 -12.83 8.02 18.07
N ASP A 308 -13.80 7.12 18.19
CA ASP A 308 -14.68 6.93 19.37
C ASP A 308 -13.96 6.22 20.54
N VAL A 309 -12.77 6.70 20.89
CA VAL A 309 -11.88 6.15 21.92
C VAL A 309 -12.60 5.96 23.24
N TYR A 310 -13.44 6.90 23.67
CA TYR A 310 -14.09 6.84 24.99
C TYR A 310 -15.42 6.08 25.00
N SER A 311 -15.86 5.52 23.88
CA SER A 311 -17.07 4.71 23.85
C SER A 311 -16.90 3.42 24.66
N VAL A 312 -17.99 2.97 25.30
CA VAL A 312 -17.97 1.77 26.15
C VAL A 312 -17.55 0.54 25.36
N ASP A 313 -18.01 0.42 24.12
CA ASP A 313 -17.71 -0.72 23.25
C ASP A 313 -16.23 -0.75 22.85
N ILE A 314 -15.66 0.38 22.43
CA ILE A 314 -14.24 0.47 22.06
C ILE A 314 -13.34 0.25 23.28
N GLN A 315 -13.67 0.84 24.44
CA GLN A 315 -12.93 0.61 25.68
C GLN A 315 -12.94 -0.86 26.11
N LYS A 316 -14.08 -1.54 25.95
CA LYS A 316 -14.19 -2.97 26.22
C LYS A 316 -13.31 -3.79 25.28
N ILE A 317 -13.41 -3.55 23.97
CA ILE A 317 -12.59 -4.24 22.95
C ILE A 317 -11.09 -4.01 23.22
N ALA A 318 -10.68 -2.77 23.46
CA ALA A 318 -9.29 -2.44 23.75
C ALA A 318 -8.77 -3.18 25.00
N LYS A 319 -9.58 -3.25 26.06
CA LYS A 319 -9.24 -4.01 27.27
C LYS A 319 -9.13 -5.51 27.02
N ASP A 320 -10.04 -6.08 26.24
CA ASP A 320 -10.08 -7.52 25.96
C ASP A 320 -8.92 -7.94 25.05
N LEU A 321 -8.47 -7.06 24.15
CA LEU A 321 -7.36 -7.32 23.22
C LEU A 321 -5.97 -6.99 23.79
N TYR A 322 -5.88 -6.08 24.76
CA TYR A 322 -4.61 -5.63 25.32
C TYR A 322 -3.96 -6.68 26.21
N ASP A 323 -2.67 -6.94 26.00
CA ASP A 323 -1.85 -7.83 26.81
C ASP A 323 -0.62 -7.06 27.33
N ASP A 324 -0.50 -6.96 28.65
CA ASP A 324 0.58 -6.24 29.32
C ASP A 324 1.95 -6.91 29.19
N LYS A 325 1.98 -8.17 28.76
CA LYS A 325 3.22 -8.93 28.47
C LYS A 325 3.72 -8.70 27.04
N LYS A 326 2.86 -8.19 26.15
CA LYS A 326 3.21 -7.89 24.76
C LYS A 326 3.78 -6.49 24.62
N ASN A 327 4.64 -6.29 23.62
CA ASN A 327 5.16 -4.96 23.27
C ASN A 327 4.10 -4.13 22.51
N VAL A 328 4.47 -2.91 22.08
CA VAL A 328 3.55 -1.99 21.39
C VAL A 328 3.12 -2.55 20.03
N SER A 329 4.05 -2.94 19.15
CA SER A 329 3.72 -3.56 17.86
C SER A 329 2.85 -4.81 17.99
N GLN A 330 3.11 -5.71 18.93
CA GLN A 330 2.30 -6.91 19.13
C GLN A 330 0.87 -6.59 19.62
N ASN A 331 0.69 -5.55 20.45
CA ASN A 331 -0.63 -5.08 20.85
C ASN A 331 -1.38 -4.38 19.70
N ALA A 332 -0.67 -3.58 18.89
CA ALA A 332 -1.23 -3.01 17.67
C ALA A 332 -1.64 -4.11 16.67
N GLN A 333 -0.91 -5.22 16.60
CA GLN A 333 -1.27 -6.39 15.79
C GLN A 333 -2.58 -7.03 16.25
N ASN A 334 -2.80 -7.17 17.56
CA ASN A 334 -4.08 -7.69 18.08
C ASN A 334 -5.27 -6.81 17.61
N ALA A 335 -5.09 -5.48 17.60
CA ALA A 335 -6.11 -4.55 17.09
C ALA A 335 -6.29 -4.67 15.57
N TYR A 336 -5.21 -4.76 14.81
CA TYR A 336 -5.24 -4.97 13.36
C TYR A 336 -5.99 -6.26 12.98
N ASP A 337 -5.65 -7.38 13.62
CA ASP A 337 -6.26 -8.68 13.38
C ASP A 337 -7.75 -8.66 13.74
N TYR A 338 -8.12 -7.94 14.81
CA TYR A 338 -9.53 -7.76 15.17
C TYR A 338 -10.28 -6.98 14.09
N VAL A 339 -9.73 -5.86 13.62
CA VAL A 339 -10.36 -5.03 12.58
C VAL A 339 -10.56 -5.81 11.29
N THR A 340 -9.51 -6.48 10.80
CA THR A 340 -9.55 -7.24 9.53
C THR A 340 -10.50 -8.43 9.56
N LYS A 341 -10.74 -9.03 10.72
CA LYS A 341 -11.71 -10.12 10.93
C LYS A 341 -13.15 -9.64 11.19
N THR A 342 -13.30 -8.40 11.64
CA THR A 342 -14.61 -7.84 12.05
C THR A 342 -15.30 -7.14 10.90
N LEU A 343 -14.57 -6.32 10.15
CA LEU A 343 -15.13 -5.50 9.07
C LEU A 343 -15.16 -6.27 7.75
N TYR A 344 -16.13 -5.93 6.90
CA TYR A 344 -16.22 -6.42 5.53
C TYR A 344 -16.31 -5.20 4.60
N TYR A 345 -15.48 -5.20 3.56
CA TYR A 345 -15.44 -4.07 2.63
C TYR A 345 -16.73 -3.99 1.80
N ASP A 346 -17.36 -2.82 1.77
CA ASP A 346 -18.52 -2.58 0.90
C ASP A 346 -18.03 -2.34 -0.53
N LEU A 347 -18.18 -3.35 -1.40
CA LEU A 347 -17.78 -3.27 -2.81
C LEU A 347 -18.54 -2.19 -3.60
N ASN A 348 -19.65 -1.67 -3.06
CA ASN A 348 -20.36 -0.54 -3.66
C ASN A 348 -19.85 0.82 -3.17
N ALA A 349 -19.06 0.88 -2.10
CA ALA A 349 -18.53 2.16 -1.59
C ALA A 349 -17.66 2.89 -2.62
N PRO A 350 -16.80 2.23 -3.42
CA PRO A 350 -16.00 2.91 -4.46
C PRO A 350 -16.82 3.50 -5.61
N SER A 351 -18.10 3.12 -5.77
CA SER A 351 -18.98 3.60 -6.85
C SER A 351 -20.08 4.57 -6.37
N GLN A 352 -20.14 4.84 -5.06
CA GLN A 352 -21.12 5.76 -4.48
C GLN A 352 -20.71 7.23 -4.70
N GLU A 353 -21.72 8.08 -4.94
CA GLU A 353 -21.52 9.49 -5.26
C GLU A 353 -20.88 10.30 -4.13
N LEU A 354 -21.13 9.91 -2.89
CA LEU A 354 -20.56 10.46 -1.67
C LEU A 354 -20.36 9.30 -0.69
N VAL A 355 -19.11 8.99 -0.34
CA VAL A 355 -18.82 8.07 0.77
C VAL A 355 -18.93 8.86 2.07
N ASP A 356 -20.07 8.75 2.75
CA ASP A 356 -20.24 9.35 4.08
C ASP A 356 -19.36 8.60 5.08
N ARG A 357 -18.37 9.30 5.66
CA ARG A 357 -17.49 8.73 6.68
C ARG A 357 -18.25 8.59 7.99
N ARG A 358 -18.28 7.38 8.54
CA ARG A 358 -19.14 7.05 9.69
C ARG A 358 -18.39 6.96 11.02
N GLY A 359 -17.09 6.68 10.99
CA GLY A 359 -16.24 6.54 12.17
C GLY A 359 -16.20 5.13 12.76
N GLY A 360 -15.32 4.93 13.74
CA GLY A 360 -14.97 3.60 14.26
C GLY A 360 -16.14 2.87 14.95
N LEU A 361 -16.91 3.57 15.79
CA LEU A 361 -18.04 2.95 16.49
C LEU A 361 -19.18 2.59 15.52
N ALA A 362 -19.42 3.40 14.50
CA ALA A 362 -20.42 3.10 13.48
C ALA A 362 -19.99 1.90 12.63
N ALA A 363 -18.72 1.81 12.28
CA ALA A 363 -18.15 0.65 11.59
C ALA A 363 -18.37 -0.64 12.38
N LEU A 364 -18.17 -0.61 13.71
CA LEU A 364 -18.43 -1.76 14.58
C LEU A 364 -19.91 -2.20 14.59
N LYS A 365 -20.84 -1.25 14.53
CA LYS A 365 -22.29 -1.53 14.54
C LYS A 365 -22.81 -2.03 13.20
N GLU A 366 -22.18 -1.63 12.10
CA GLU A 366 -22.54 -2.01 10.74
C GLU A 366 -21.29 -2.43 9.94
N PRO A 367 -20.70 -3.62 10.24
CA PRO A 367 -19.39 -4.00 9.72
C PRO A 367 -19.32 -4.16 8.20
N GLY A 368 -20.44 -4.52 7.56
CA GLY A 368 -20.53 -4.72 6.11
C GLY A 368 -20.73 -3.46 5.27
N LYS A 369 -20.69 -2.28 5.89
CA LYS A 369 -20.80 -0.97 5.20
C LYS A 369 -19.48 -0.19 5.27
N SER A 370 -18.35 -0.88 5.30
CA SER A 370 -17.06 -0.27 5.63
C SER A 370 -16.23 0.01 4.38
N ALA A 371 -15.68 1.21 4.28
CA ALA A 371 -14.63 1.57 3.31
C ALA A 371 -13.30 1.82 4.05
N CYS A 372 -12.27 2.30 3.35
CA CYS A 372 -10.94 2.47 3.95
C CYS A 372 -10.90 3.40 5.17
N MET A 373 -11.80 4.39 5.22
CA MET A 373 -11.95 5.29 6.36
C MET A 373 -12.43 4.55 7.62
N GLU A 374 -13.45 3.69 7.52
CA GLU A 374 -13.97 2.94 8.66
C GLU A 374 -12.96 1.93 9.24
N TYR A 375 -12.19 1.25 8.38
CA TYR A 375 -11.10 0.38 8.81
C TYR A 375 -10.04 1.17 9.58
N THR A 376 -9.64 2.33 9.04
CA THR A 376 -8.68 3.25 9.66
C THR A 376 -9.18 3.78 10.99
N ASP A 377 -10.44 4.20 11.04
CA ASP A 377 -11.06 4.80 12.22
C ASP A 377 -11.24 3.80 13.36
N LEU A 378 -11.68 2.58 13.06
CA LEU A 378 -11.82 1.53 14.07
C LEU A 378 -10.45 1.12 14.62
N PHE A 379 -9.45 0.95 13.76
CA PHE A 379 -8.09 0.65 14.20
C PHE A 379 -7.54 1.75 15.13
N ILE A 380 -7.62 3.02 14.71
CA ILE A 380 -7.15 4.16 15.53
C ILE A 380 -7.91 4.20 16.86
N SER A 381 -9.23 4.04 16.85
CA SER A 381 -10.05 4.06 18.07
C SER A 381 -9.59 3.02 19.09
N ILE A 382 -9.37 1.77 18.64
CA ILE A 382 -8.94 0.66 19.50
C ILE A 382 -7.51 0.90 20.01
N VAL A 383 -6.56 1.23 19.12
CA VAL A 383 -5.14 1.41 19.49
C VAL A 383 -4.96 2.61 20.44
N ARG A 384 -5.69 3.70 20.21
CA ARG A 384 -5.71 4.85 21.13
C ARG A 384 -6.32 4.49 22.48
N ALA A 385 -7.38 3.69 22.52
CA ALA A 385 -7.99 3.20 23.77
C ALA A 385 -7.04 2.26 24.54
N MET A 386 -6.13 1.56 23.85
CA MET A 386 -5.02 0.84 24.48
C MET A 386 -3.93 1.79 25.04
N GLY A 387 -4.01 3.10 24.80
CA GLY A 387 -3.02 4.08 25.22
C GLY A 387 -1.78 4.12 24.32
N ILE A 388 -1.89 3.64 23.08
CA ILE A 388 -0.85 3.69 22.05
C ILE A 388 -1.18 4.85 21.10
N PRO A 389 -0.25 5.80 20.86
CA PRO A 389 -0.45 6.86 19.87
C PRO A 389 -0.76 6.28 18.48
N ALA A 390 -1.83 6.75 17.86
CA ALA A 390 -2.17 6.39 16.48
C ALA A 390 -2.74 7.60 15.73
N ARG A 391 -2.59 7.67 14.40
CA ARG A 391 -3.11 8.77 13.56
C ARG A 391 -3.42 8.27 12.15
N GLU A 392 -4.23 9.03 11.41
CA GLU A 392 -4.60 8.72 10.02
C GLU A 392 -3.60 9.34 9.06
N LEU A 393 -3.22 8.59 8.04
CA LEU A 393 -2.64 9.08 6.80
C LEU A 393 -3.71 9.06 5.73
N ASN A 394 -3.73 10.10 4.89
CA ASN A 394 -4.69 10.20 3.80
C ASN A 394 -3.99 10.70 2.54
N GLY A 395 -4.22 10.04 1.42
CA GLY A 395 -3.54 10.35 0.18
C GLY A 395 -3.97 9.46 -0.97
N TYR A 396 -3.00 9.05 -1.78
CA TYR A 396 -3.19 8.25 -2.97
C TYR A 396 -2.53 6.89 -2.78
N ALA A 397 -3.26 5.82 -3.07
CA ALA A 397 -2.71 4.48 -3.10
C ALA A 397 -3.08 3.81 -4.42
N PHE A 398 -2.12 3.14 -5.06
CA PHE A 398 -2.32 2.55 -6.39
C PHE A 398 -2.03 1.05 -6.40
N ASN A 399 -2.71 0.34 -7.30
CA ASN A 399 -2.47 -1.07 -7.55
C ASN A 399 -2.38 -1.32 -9.07
N ASN A 400 -1.38 -2.08 -9.50
CA ASN A 400 -1.13 -2.43 -10.90
C ASN A 400 -1.49 -3.89 -11.25
N THR A 401 -2.13 -4.63 -10.34
CA THR A 401 -2.49 -6.03 -10.58
C THR A 401 -4.00 -6.20 -10.73
N GLU A 402 -4.44 -6.59 -11.92
CA GLU A 402 -5.85 -6.83 -12.28
C GLU A 402 -6.47 -8.01 -11.50
N ALA A 403 -5.67 -8.83 -10.83
CA ALA A 403 -6.11 -10.14 -10.34
C ALA A 403 -6.73 -10.16 -8.94
N ASN A 404 -6.38 -9.27 -8.00
CA ASN A 404 -7.07 -9.15 -6.70
C ASN A 404 -6.85 -7.73 -6.17
N LEU A 405 -7.87 -6.89 -6.31
CA LEU A 405 -7.78 -5.46 -6.04
C LEU A 405 -7.86 -5.18 -4.52
N PRO A 406 -6.83 -4.62 -3.87
CA PRO A 406 -7.07 -3.62 -2.85
C PRO A 406 -7.91 -2.47 -3.42
N LEU A 407 -8.95 -2.07 -2.69
CA LEU A 407 -9.96 -1.13 -3.14
C LEU A 407 -9.73 0.26 -2.52
N SER A 408 -9.32 1.21 -3.35
CA SER A 408 -9.32 2.64 -3.02
C SER A 408 -10.67 3.28 -3.36
N ILE A 409 -11.00 4.39 -2.72
CA ILE A 409 -12.23 5.13 -3.02
C ILE A 409 -12.01 5.89 -4.33
N ASN A 410 -12.83 5.61 -5.34
CA ASN A 410 -12.83 6.33 -6.61
C ASN A 410 -13.83 7.48 -6.54
N LEU A 411 -13.33 8.72 -6.54
CA LEU A 411 -14.20 9.89 -6.72
C LEU A 411 -14.64 9.93 -8.18
N LYS A 412 -15.87 10.37 -8.48
CA LYS A 412 -16.45 10.37 -9.84
C LYS A 412 -15.52 10.90 -10.95
N GLY A 413 -14.66 11.87 -10.65
CA GLY A 413 -13.66 12.41 -11.57
C GLY A 413 -12.43 11.52 -11.84
N GLY A 414 -12.34 10.32 -11.26
CA GLY A 414 -11.21 9.40 -11.42
C GLY A 414 -10.04 9.65 -10.46
N ASP A 415 -10.28 10.33 -9.33
CA ASP A 415 -9.30 10.48 -8.26
C ASP A 415 -9.43 9.29 -7.30
N PHE A 416 -8.35 8.53 -7.11
CA PHE A 416 -8.31 7.40 -6.19
C PHE A 416 -7.69 7.81 -4.86
N LEU A 417 -8.54 8.12 -3.87
CA LEU A 417 -8.06 8.46 -2.53
C LEU A 417 -8.12 7.25 -1.61
N HIS A 418 -7.20 7.24 -0.65
CA HIS A 418 -7.08 6.17 0.33
C HIS A 418 -6.72 6.71 1.70
N ALA A 419 -7.24 6.06 2.73
CA ALA A 419 -6.97 6.37 4.13
C ALA A 419 -6.44 5.10 4.81
N TRP A 420 -5.35 5.25 5.56
CA TRP A 420 -4.74 4.16 6.32
C TRP A 420 -4.15 4.70 7.63
N PRO A 421 -4.09 3.89 8.70
CA PRO A 421 -3.55 4.33 9.97
C PRO A 421 -2.03 4.19 10.07
N GLU A 422 -1.45 4.95 10.99
CA GLU A 422 -0.15 4.64 11.58
C GLU A 422 -0.19 4.70 13.10
N TYR A 423 0.63 3.87 13.75
CA TYR A 423 0.82 3.84 15.20
C TYR A 423 2.27 4.14 15.57
N TYR A 424 2.50 4.63 16.78
CA TYR A 424 3.86 4.90 17.27
C TYR A 424 4.36 3.73 18.12
N ASP A 425 5.47 3.14 17.72
CA ASP A 425 6.28 2.22 18.53
C ASP A 425 7.59 2.92 18.92
N PRO A 426 8.05 2.83 20.19
CA PRO A 426 9.26 3.54 20.59
C PRO A 426 10.57 3.00 19.98
N GLU A 427 10.60 1.77 19.49
CA GLU A 427 11.75 1.21 18.77
C GLU A 427 11.77 1.67 17.30
N PHE A 428 10.62 1.62 16.63
CA PHE A 428 10.52 1.84 15.19
C PHE A 428 10.09 3.26 14.79
N GLY A 429 9.48 4.02 15.71
CA GLY A 429 8.84 5.30 15.43
C GLY A 429 7.40 5.12 14.90
N TRP A 430 6.99 5.97 13.95
CA TRP A 430 5.66 5.87 13.35
C TRP A 430 5.63 4.78 12.29
N ILE A 431 4.84 3.74 12.51
CA ILE A 431 4.64 2.59 11.61
C ILE A 431 3.27 2.70 10.96
N ALA A 432 3.23 2.80 9.63
CA ALA A 432 1.99 2.73 8.88
C ALA A 432 1.59 1.28 8.59
N VAL A 433 0.30 1.01 8.68
CA VAL A 433 -0.31 -0.29 8.39
C VAL A 433 -1.58 -0.05 7.58
N ASP A 434 -2.04 -1.05 6.83
CA ASP A 434 -3.26 -0.94 6.04
C ASP A 434 -4.21 -2.13 6.28
N PRO A 435 -5.13 -2.02 7.25
CA PRO A 435 -6.11 -3.07 7.51
C PRO A 435 -7.12 -3.25 6.37
N THR A 436 -7.31 -2.23 5.52
CA THR A 436 -8.21 -2.34 4.36
C THR A 436 -7.61 -3.25 3.30
N TRP A 437 -6.37 -2.97 2.91
CA TRP A 437 -5.67 -3.76 1.91
C TRP A 437 -5.32 -5.14 2.44
N GLY A 438 -4.99 -5.26 3.73
CA GLY A 438 -4.82 -6.56 4.38
C GLY A 438 -6.07 -7.45 4.28
N SER A 439 -7.25 -6.89 4.60
CA SER A 439 -8.51 -7.64 4.54
C SER A 439 -8.92 -8.00 3.10
N THR A 440 -8.77 -7.07 2.15
CA THR A 440 -9.25 -7.24 0.77
C THR A 440 -8.31 -8.07 -0.12
N SER A 441 -7.02 -8.12 0.18
CA SER A 441 -6.03 -8.85 -0.63
C SER A 441 -5.57 -10.18 -0.03
N GLY A 442 -5.76 -10.39 1.27
CA GLY A 442 -5.16 -11.53 2.01
C GLY A 442 -3.63 -11.44 2.14
N MET A 443 -3.03 -10.29 1.76
CA MET A 443 -1.61 -10.02 1.91
C MET A 443 -1.32 -9.35 3.26
N ASP A 444 -0.08 -9.46 3.70
CA ASP A 444 0.37 -8.81 4.94
C ASP A 444 0.62 -7.31 4.72
N TYR A 445 -0.23 -6.48 5.33
CA TYR A 445 -0.11 -5.02 5.43
C TYR A 445 0.02 -4.54 6.88
N PHE A 446 0.43 -5.44 7.79
CA PHE A 446 0.72 -5.09 9.18
C PHE A 446 2.22 -5.01 9.44
N THR A 447 2.99 -6.03 9.02
CA THR A 447 4.44 -6.03 9.26
C THR A 447 5.20 -5.17 8.25
N LYS A 448 4.52 -4.71 7.20
CA LYS A 448 5.09 -3.92 6.12
C LYS A 448 4.07 -3.00 5.48
N LEU A 449 4.57 -1.95 4.85
CA LEU A 449 3.85 -1.14 3.88
C LEU A 449 4.66 -1.07 2.59
N ASP A 450 3.97 -1.11 1.46
CA ASP A 450 4.59 -1.08 0.14
C ASP A 450 5.03 0.32 -0.28
N THR A 451 5.60 0.41 -1.49
CA THR A 451 5.97 1.68 -2.13
C THR A 451 4.83 2.29 -2.94
N ASN A 452 3.58 1.92 -2.64
CA ASN A 452 2.41 2.34 -3.41
C ASN A 452 1.51 3.33 -2.67
N HIS A 453 1.87 3.70 -1.44
CA HIS A 453 1.15 4.63 -0.58
C HIS A 453 1.80 6.02 -0.58
N PHE A 454 1.21 6.97 -1.30
CA PHE A 454 1.64 8.37 -1.30
C PHE A 454 0.73 9.20 -0.39
N ALA A 455 1.23 9.61 0.77
CA ALA A 455 0.46 10.39 1.73
C ALA A 455 0.41 11.88 1.33
N PHE A 456 -0.80 12.45 1.30
CA PHE A 456 -0.99 13.88 1.10
C PHE A 456 -1.09 14.65 2.42
N VAL A 457 -1.62 14.02 3.47
CA VAL A 457 -1.77 14.60 4.80
C VAL A 457 -1.67 13.56 5.92
N THR A 458 -1.32 14.03 7.11
CA THR A 458 -1.41 13.31 8.37
C THR A 458 -2.47 13.97 9.25
N LYS A 459 -3.42 13.21 9.76
CA LYS A 459 -4.47 13.67 10.67
C LYS A 459 -4.31 12.95 12.01
N GLY A 460 -3.83 13.66 13.03
CA GLY A 460 -3.62 13.09 14.35
C GLY A 460 -4.39 13.79 15.46
N LEU A 461 -4.50 15.11 15.41
CA LEU A 461 -5.24 15.87 16.43
C LEU A 461 -6.71 16.08 16.08
N ASN A 462 -7.06 16.00 14.80
CA ASN A 462 -8.40 16.22 14.30
C ASN A 462 -8.69 15.19 13.20
N SER A 463 -9.78 14.43 13.33
CA SER A 463 -10.10 13.38 12.36
C SER A 463 -10.55 13.92 11.00
N GLU A 464 -10.91 15.20 10.88
CA GLU A 464 -11.44 15.82 9.66
C GLU A 464 -10.42 16.68 8.89
N TYR A 465 -9.48 17.30 9.61
CA TYR A 465 -8.61 18.34 9.06
C TYR A 465 -7.12 18.05 9.34
N PRO A 466 -6.19 18.34 8.40
CA PRO A 466 -6.40 18.98 7.09
C PRO A 466 -7.02 18.07 6.03
N LEU A 467 -7.62 18.69 5.01
CA LEU A 467 -8.12 17.97 3.85
C LEU A 467 -6.95 17.53 2.95
N PRO A 468 -6.98 16.31 2.38
CA PRO A 468 -6.00 15.86 1.39
C PRO A 468 -6.19 16.56 0.03
N ALA A 469 -5.19 16.48 -0.84
CA ALA A 469 -5.41 16.79 -2.26
C ALA A 469 -6.53 15.90 -2.84
N GLY A 470 -7.28 16.40 -3.82
CA GLY A 470 -8.48 15.75 -4.35
C GLY A 470 -9.78 16.06 -3.57
N ALA A 471 -9.69 16.40 -2.28
CA ALA A 471 -10.86 16.82 -1.48
C ALA A 471 -11.23 18.30 -1.66
N TYR A 472 -10.34 19.13 -2.19
CA TYR A 472 -10.58 20.54 -2.51
C TYR A 472 -11.24 20.67 -3.90
N ARG A 473 -12.50 20.21 -4.02
CA ARG A 473 -13.24 20.16 -5.28
C ARG A 473 -14.58 20.87 -5.22
N ILE A 474 -14.97 21.46 -6.35
CA ILE A 474 -16.28 22.07 -6.56
C ILE A 474 -17.12 21.21 -7.50
N ASP A 475 -16.51 20.66 -8.55
CA ASP A 475 -17.12 19.67 -9.45
C ASP A 475 -16.67 18.25 -9.06
N GLU A 476 -17.64 17.36 -8.88
CA GLU A 476 -17.39 15.95 -8.56
C GLU A 476 -16.82 15.18 -9.77
N ASN A 477 -17.05 15.64 -10.99
CA ASN A 477 -16.66 14.95 -12.22
C ASN A 477 -15.25 15.30 -12.70
N GLU A 478 -14.60 16.28 -12.07
CA GLU A 478 -13.25 16.69 -12.45
C GLU A 478 -12.19 15.83 -11.75
N LYS A 479 -11.19 15.38 -12.52
CA LYS A 479 -9.97 14.78 -11.98
C LYS A 479 -9.09 15.88 -11.43
N LEU A 480 -8.64 15.81 -10.18
CA LEU A 480 -7.78 16.83 -9.56
C LEU A 480 -6.43 16.26 -9.10
N VAL A 481 -6.30 14.94 -9.07
CA VAL A 481 -5.09 14.22 -8.64
C VAL A 481 -4.56 13.42 -9.82
N GLU A 482 -3.42 13.85 -10.36
CA GLU A 482 -2.69 13.15 -11.40
C GLU A 482 -1.36 12.67 -10.81
N ILE A 483 -1.17 11.34 -10.79
CA ILE A 483 0.05 10.68 -10.32
C ILE A 483 0.55 9.77 -11.43
N GLU A 484 1.84 9.86 -11.75
CA GLU A 484 2.49 9.04 -12.79
C GLU A 484 3.83 8.51 -12.27
N PHE A 485 4.20 7.30 -12.66
CA PHE A 485 5.53 6.77 -12.38
C PHE A 485 6.58 7.54 -13.20
N SER A 486 7.64 8.00 -12.54
CA SER A 486 8.71 8.69 -13.28
C SER A 486 9.45 7.68 -14.16
N GLN A 487 9.71 8.06 -15.42
CA GLN A 487 10.61 7.32 -16.32
C GLN A 487 12.02 7.92 -16.33
N ASP A 488 12.22 9.09 -15.72
CA ASP A 488 13.48 9.82 -15.68
C ASP A 488 14.02 9.87 -14.24
N GLU A 489 15.23 9.34 -14.03
CA GLU A 489 15.96 9.35 -12.75
C GLU A 489 16.45 10.75 -12.32
N LYS A 490 16.18 11.80 -13.11
CA LYS A 490 16.87 13.11 -13.03
C LYS A 490 16.17 14.17 -12.18
N ASP A 491 15.21 13.81 -11.35
CA ASP A 491 14.72 14.74 -10.34
C ASP A 491 15.68 14.78 -9.16
N TYR A 492 16.42 15.90 -9.06
CA TYR A 492 17.30 16.19 -7.94
C TYR A 492 16.43 16.46 -6.69
N PHE A 493 16.19 15.41 -5.91
CA PHE A 493 15.67 15.58 -4.56
C PHE A 493 16.69 16.35 -3.73
N THR A 494 16.23 17.41 -3.09
CA THR A 494 17.04 18.19 -2.16
C THR A 494 16.89 17.64 -0.73
N ASP A 495 17.89 17.86 0.12
CA ASP A 495 17.79 17.55 1.56
C ASP A 495 16.87 18.54 2.31
N GLU A 496 16.24 19.48 1.61
CA GLU A 496 15.37 20.48 2.21
C GLU A 496 14.03 19.88 2.62
N THR A 497 13.58 20.20 3.83
CA THR A 497 12.26 19.80 4.29
C THR A 497 11.16 20.40 3.40
N ALA A 498 10.03 19.70 3.28
CA ALA A 498 8.84 20.19 2.57
C ALA A 498 8.46 21.63 2.98
N TYR A 499 8.59 21.98 4.27
CA TYR A 499 8.28 23.32 4.76
C TYR A 499 9.24 24.40 4.21
N GLU A 500 10.54 24.11 4.17
CA GLU A 500 11.54 25.05 3.62
C GLU A 500 11.39 25.20 2.10
N GLN A 501 11.09 24.11 1.39
CA GLN A 501 10.75 24.18 -0.03
C GLN A 501 9.51 25.08 -0.27
N ALA A 502 8.42 24.86 0.46
CA ALA A 502 7.18 25.63 0.31
C ALA A 502 7.37 27.13 0.61
N LYS A 503 8.23 27.49 1.57
CA LYS A 503 8.52 28.90 1.90
C LYS A 503 9.07 29.67 0.71
N LYS A 504 9.87 29.05 -0.16
CA LYS A 504 10.43 29.67 -1.37
C LYS A 504 9.36 30.15 -2.36
N PHE A 505 8.17 29.57 -2.30
CA PHE A 505 7.03 29.96 -3.13
C PHE A 505 6.20 31.10 -2.53
N VAL A 506 6.46 31.55 -1.29
CA VAL A 506 5.69 32.64 -0.68
C VAL A 506 5.88 33.95 -1.44
N THR A 507 4.77 34.63 -1.76
CA THR A 507 4.78 35.93 -2.41
C THR A 507 5.60 36.94 -1.60
N GLY A 508 6.59 37.57 -2.25
CA GLY A 508 7.51 38.54 -1.64
C GLY A 508 8.91 38.01 -1.29
N GLN A 509 9.19 36.70 -1.45
CA GLN A 509 10.54 36.15 -1.24
C GLN A 509 11.47 36.20 -2.47
N ARG A 510 10.96 36.45 -3.68
CA ARG A 510 11.81 36.85 -4.81
C ARG A 510 11.87 38.37 -4.87
N PRO A 511 13.07 38.99 -4.94
CA PRO A 511 13.15 40.43 -5.14
C PRO A 511 12.36 40.79 -6.39
N SER A 512 11.52 41.82 -6.31
CA SER A 512 10.80 42.31 -7.48
C SER A 512 11.79 42.67 -8.59
N VAL A 513 11.35 42.71 -9.85
CA VAL A 513 12.19 43.18 -10.96
C VAL A 513 12.80 44.55 -10.63
N PHE A 514 12.07 45.42 -9.92
CA PHE A 514 12.59 46.70 -9.41
C PHE A 514 13.70 46.55 -8.36
N GLN A 515 13.59 45.60 -7.44
CA GLN A 515 14.65 45.32 -6.46
C GLN A 515 15.88 44.70 -7.14
N ILE A 516 15.70 43.83 -8.15
CA ILE A 516 16.79 43.28 -8.97
C ILE A 516 17.47 44.41 -9.76
N ILE A 517 16.70 45.28 -10.41
CA ILE A 517 17.22 46.47 -11.11
C ILE A 517 17.96 47.39 -10.14
N ALA A 518 17.41 47.65 -8.95
CA ALA A 518 18.06 48.48 -7.94
C ALA A 518 19.40 47.89 -7.47
N ILE A 519 19.49 46.57 -7.28
CA ILE A 519 20.73 45.87 -6.94
C ILE A 519 21.76 46.01 -8.09
N ILE A 520 21.34 45.81 -9.34
CA ILE A 520 22.21 45.95 -10.53
C ILE A 520 22.73 47.38 -10.67
N VAL A 521 21.85 48.39 -10.54
CA VAL A 521 22.22 49.81 -10.64
C VAL A 521 23.17 50.20 -9.51
N THR A 522 22.92 49.72 -8.29
CA THR A 522 23.79 49.99 -7.13
C THR A 522 25.17 49.37 -7.33
N ALA A 523 25.24 48.12 -7.81
CA ALA A 523 26.50 47.46 -8.12
C ALA A 523 27.27 48.19 -9.24
N ALA A 524 26.57 48.65 -10.29
CA ALA A 524 27.17 49.42 -11.37
C ALA A 524 27.72 50.78 -10.90
N LEU A 525 27.01 51.49 -10.01
CA LEU A 525 27.48 52.74 -9.42
C LEU A 525 28.70 52.55 -8.51
N VAL A 526 28.74 51.46 -7.73
CA VAL A 526 29.90 51.10 -6.90
C VAL A 526 31.11 50.78 -7.77
N LEU A 527 30.92 50.00 -8.85
CA LEU A 527 32.00 49.71 -9.81
C LEU A 527 32.48 50.96 -10.54
N LEU A 528 31.58 51.86 -10.93
CA LEU A 528 31.93 53.14 -11.55
C LEU A 528 32.69 54.04 -10.56
N PHE A 529 32.26 54.08 -9.29
CA PHE A 529 32.96 54.82 -8.25
C PHE A 529 34.37 54.26 -8.03
N LEU A 530 34.52 52.94 -7.88
CA LEU A 530 35.82 52.28 -7.76
C LEU A 530 36.71 52.52 -8.98
N TYR A 531 36.14 52.49 -10.19
CA TYR A 531 36.85 52.80 -11.43
C TYR A 531 37.37 54.24 -11.45
N VAL A 532 36.55 55.23 -11.05
CA VAL A 532 36.95 56.64 -10.96
C VAL A 532 38.02 56.84 -9.89
N VAL A 533 37.90 56.17 -8.74
CA VAL A 533 38.89 56.21 -7.65
C VAL A 533 40.23 55.62 -8.09
N MET A 534 40.24 54.50 -8.83
CA MET A 534 41.48 53.83 -9.24
C MET A 534 42.17 54.51 -10.43
N LEU A 535 41.42 55.02 -11.41
CA LEU A 535 42.02 55.54 -12.66
C LEU A 535 42.17 57.05 -12.72
N LYS A 536 41.47 57.81 -11.86
CA LYS A 536 41.56 59.28 -11.80
C LYS A 536 41.62 59.80 -10.35
N PRO A 537 42.66 59.46 -9.58
CA PRO A 537 42.84 59.95 -8.20
C PRO A 537 42.88 61.50 -8.10
N GLU A 538 43.24 62.19 -9.19
CA GLU A 538 43.27 63.66 -9.24
C GLU A 538 41.88 64.33 -9.21
N LEU A 539 40.81 63.65 -9.66
CA LEU A 539 39.45 64.20 -9.63
C LEU A 539 38.86 64.27 -8.21
N ILE A 540 39.22 63.32 -7.34
CA ILE A 540 38.76 63.28 -5.95
C ILE A 540 39.48 64.37 -5.12
N ARG A 541 40.74 64.68 -5.46
CA ARG A 541 41.52 65.77 -4.84
C ARG A 541 40.90 67.15 -5.06
N LYS A 542 40.17 67.40 -6.15
CA LYS A 542 39.48 68.68 -6.40
C LYS A 542 38.16 68.83 -5.64
N VAL A 543 37.51 67.73 -5.26
CA VAL A 543 36.23 67.76 -4.53
C VAL A 543 36.42 67.92 -3.01
N PHE A 544 37.52 67.41 -2.45
CA PHE A 544 37.84 67.54 -1.02
C PHE A 544 38.77 68.70 -0.66
N VAL A 545 39.24 69.48 -1.64
CA VAL A 545 40.00 70.73 -1.41
C VAL A 545 39.14 71.94 -1.85
N ARG A 546 38.05 72.16 -1.12
CA ARG A 546 37.47 73.49 -0.91
C ARG A 546 37.15 73.60 0.58
N LYS A 547 38.15 74.05 1.33
CA LYS A 547 37.96 74.78 2.58
C LYS A 547 37.70 76.23 2.22
#